data_AF-A0A2P5TMX4-F1
#
_entry.id   AF-A0A2P5TMX4-F1
#
_cell.length_a   1.000
_cell.length_b   1.000
_cell.length_c   1.000
_cell.angle_alpha   90.00
_cell.angle_beta   90.00
_cell.angle_gamma   90.00
#
_symmetry.space_group_name_H-M   'P 1'
#
loop_
_entity.id
_entity.type
_entity.pdbx_description
1 polymer ?
#
loop_
_entity_poly.entity_id
_entity_poly.type
_entity_poly.pdbx_seq_one_letter_code
_entity_poly.pdbx_strand_id
1 'polypeptide(L)'
;MSVKIFLNFIFLAVIFWFSYKIQSFLVYENLKDLIDILKNASAMIFTIVGIWLAYIYPNAITAIVKPGSVEYIAGEQDARRIEMLVGIIVTSAVVIIGIVLFFVIKTAFSGLEFYAQNVKYIKPFGFAVIFFLSYLQITSIGKVIVSNVMFINDFHTKLNDRKIEDQM
;
A
#
# COMPACT_ATOMS: atom_id res chain seq x y z
N MET A 1 -4.56 -17.09 -0.69
CA MET A 1 -5.05 -15.89 0.03
C MET A 1 -4.95 -16.04 1.55
N SER A 2 -5.39 -17.17 2.11
CA SER A 2 -5.43 -17.42 3.57
C SER A 2 -4.06 -17.41 4.27
N VAL A 3 -3.00 -17.93 3.64
CA VAL A 3 -1.64 -17.94 4.25
C VAL A 3 -1.03 -16.55 4.38
N LYS A 4 -1.24 -15.67 3.38
CA LYS A 4 -0.75 -14.28 3.43
C LYS A 4 -1.46 -13.47 4.51
N ILE A 5 -2.76 -13.68 4.65
CA ILE A 5 -3.57 -13.05 5.71
C ILE A 5 -3.08 -13.52 7.08
N PHE A 6 -2.89 -14.83 7.24
CA PHE A 6 -2.38 -15.41 8.49
C PHE A 6 -0.99 -14.88 8.86
N LEU A 7 -0.08 -14.76 7.89
CA LEU A 7 1.25 -14.18 8.10
C LEU A 7 1.18 -12.71 8.54
N ASN A 8 0.26 -11.93 7.95
CA ASN A 8 0.04 -10.53 8.36
C ASN A 8 -0.49 -10.44 9.81
N PHE A 9 -1.34 -11.37 10.25
CA PHE A 9 -1.81 -11.44 11.63
C PHE A 9 -0.68 -11.79 12.62
N ILE A 10 0.19 -12.74 12.27
CA ILE A 10 1.38 -13.05 13.07
C ILE A 10 2.28 -11.82 13.16
N PHE A 11 2.51 -11.14 12.03
CA PHE A 11 3.34 -9.95 11.99
C PHE A 11 2.76 -8.82 12.86
N LEU A 12 1.45 -8.61 12.83
CA LEU A 12 0.76 -7.67 13.72
C LEU A 12 0.96 -8.02 15.21
N ALA A 13 0.86 -9.31 15.56
CA ALA A 13 1.09 -9.77 16.93
C ALA A 13 2.54 -9.53 17.39
N VAL A 14 3.52 -9.77 16.51
CA VAL A 14 4.94 -9.51 16.77
C VAL A 14 5.20 -8.01 16.95
N ILE A 15 4.64 -7.18 16.07
CA ILE A 15 4.73 -5.72 16.19
C ILE A 15 4.12 -5.26 17.51
N PHE A 16 2.94 -5.77 17.87
CA PHE A 16 2.27 -5.40 19.12
C PHE A 16 3.12 -5.76 20.34
N TRP A 17 3.67 -6.99 20.37
CA TRP A 17 4.58 -7.41 21.44
C TRP A 17 5.82 -6.51 21.52
N PHE A 18 6.40 -6.17 20.38
CA PHE A 18 7.54 -5.26 20.32
C PHE A 18 7.18 -3.86 20.83
N SER A 19 6.09 -3.26 20.33
CA SER A 19 5.56 -1.96 20.77
C SER A 19 5.25 -1.93 22.27
N TYR A 20 4.76 -3.03 22.84
CA TYR A 20 4.51 -3.16 24.27
C TYR A 20 5.81 -3.12 25.10
N LYS A 21 6.88 -3.75 24.60
CA LYS A 21 8.20 -3.75 25.25
C LYS A 21 8.89 -2.39 25.22
N ILE A 22 8.74 -1.64 24.13
CA ILE A 22 9.40 -0.33 23.94
C ILE A 22 8.52 0.87 24.30
N GLN A 23 7.34 0.65 24.88
CA GLN A 23 6.32 1.70 25.11
C GLN A 23 6.80 2.92 25.93
N SER A 24 7.84 2.74 26.76
CA SER A 24 8.48 3.80 27.55
C SER A 24 9.26 4.79 26.68
N PHE A 25 9.82 4.32 25.56
CA PHE A 25 10.57 5.13 24.59
C PHE A 25 9.68 5.72 23.49
N LEU A 26 8.45 5.20 23.35
CA LEU A 26 7.51 5.63 22.31
C LEU A 26 6.82 6.94 22.72
N VAL A 27 7.26 8.05 22.16
CA VAL A 27 6.66 9.38 22.33
C VAL A 27 5.64 9.62 21.20
N TYR A 28 4.49 10.20 21.55
CA TYR A 28 3.41 10.46 20.58
C TYR A 28 3.83 11.44 19.47
N GLU A 29 4.74 12.37 19.76
CA GLU A 29 5.26 13.33 18.78
C GLU A 29 5.93 12.63 17.60
N ASN A 30 6.85 11.69 17.87
CA ASN A 30 7.48 10.86 16.84
C ASN A 30 6.46 10.03 16.04
N LEU A 31 5.34 9.64 16.67
CA LEU A 31 4.25 8.93 16.00
C LEU A 31 3.52 9.84 15.02
N LYS A 32 3.29 11.10 15.39
CA LYS A 32 2.60 12.08 14.55
C LYS A 32 3.37 12.34 13.26
N ASP A 33 4.69 12.49 13.34
CA ASP A 33 5.55 12.71 12.17
C ASP A 33 5.54 11.48 11.25
N LEU A 34 5.63 10.28 11.81
CA LEU A 34 5.52 9.04 11.05
C LEU A 34 4.15 8.93 10.35
N ILE A 35 3.06 9.26 11.03
CA ILE A 35 1.72 9.25 10.44
C ILE A 35 1.63 10.24 9.26
N ASP A 36 2.22 11.43 9.39
CA ASP A 36 2.17 12.43 8.32
C ASP A 36 2.96 11.98 7.09
N ILE A 37 4.18 11.46 7.29
CA ILE A 37 4.97 10.83 6.22
C ILE A 37 4.18 9.71 5.55
N LEU A 38 3.55 8.85 6.34
CA LEU A 38 2.80 7.70 5.83
C LEU A 38 1.59 8.13 5.00
N LYS A 39 0.80 9.08 5.48
CA LYS A 39 -0.35 9.67 4.77
C LYS A 39 0.10 10.29 3.45
N ASN A 40 1.14 11.12 3.48
CA ASN A 40 1.63 11.83 2.30
C ASN A 40 2.19 10.85 1.25
N ALA A 41 3.01 9.87 1.67
CA ALA A 41 3.51 8.83 0.78
C ALA A 41 2.39 7.99 0.16
N SER A 42 1.37 7.64 0.96
CA SER A 42 0.21 6.87 0.47
C SER A 42 -0.59 7.64 -0.56
N ALA A 43 -0.86 8.92 -0.32
CA ALA A 43 -1.60 9.77 -1.25
C ALA A 43 -0.83 9.97 -2.57
N MET A 44 0.49 10.19 -2.50
CA MET A 44 1.34 10.33 -3.68
C MET A 44 1.34 9.07 -4.53
N ILE A 45 1.52 7.89 -3.92
CA ILE A 45 1.55 6.62 -4.67
C ILE A 45 0.18 6.26 -5.25
N PHE A 46 -0.88 6.44 -4.46
CA PHE A 46 -2.25 6.27 -4.95
C PHE A 46 -2.49 7.10 -6.22
N THR A 47 -2.02 8.35 -6.21
CA THR A 47 -2.18 9.28 -7.34
C THR A 47 -1.32 8.88 -8.54
N ILE A 48 -0.01 8.69 -8.35
CA ILE A 48 0.93 8.39 -9.43
C ILE A 48 0.56 7.08 -10.12
N VAL A 49 0.33 6.01 -9.36
CA VAL A 49 -0.02 4.70 -9.92
C VAL A 49 -1.42 4.73 -10.53
N GLY A 50 -2.36 5.49 -9.96
CA GLY A 50 -3.68 5.70 -10.54
C GLY A 50 -3.63 6.34 -11.92
N ILE A 51 -2.87 7.44 -12.07
CA ILE A 51 -2.66 8.10 -13.37
C ILE A 51 -1.95 7.17 -14.35
N TRP A 52 -0.92 6.47 -13.88
CA TRP A 52 -0.16 5.52 -14.70
C TRP A 52 -1.04 4.40 -15.25
N LEU A 53 -1.90 3.81 -14.41
CA LEU A 53 -2.84 2.77 -14.82
C LEU A 53 -3.85 3.31 -15.85
N ALA A 54 -4.38 4.52 -15.62
CA ALA A 54 -5.33 5.16 -16.52
C ALA A 54 -4.74 5.45 -17.91
N TYR A 55 -3.47 5.82 -17.97
CA TYR A 55 -2.79 6.15 -19.21
C TYR A 55 -2.35 4.90 -20.01
N ILE A 56 -1.74 3.91 -19.33
CA ILE A 56 -1.17 2.75 -20.03
C ILE A 56 -2.23 1.69 -20.38
N TYR A 57 -3.28 1.55 -19.57
CA TYR A 57 -4.27 0.48 -19.75
C TYR A 57 -5.72 1.02 -19.83
N PRO A 58 -6.03 1.98 -20.73
CA PRO A 58 -7.38 2.55 -20.85
C PRO A 58 -8.42 1.49 -21.28
N ASN A 59 -8.00 0.51 -22.09
CA ASN A 59 -8.86 -0.58 -22.57
C ASN A 59 -9.27 -1.51 -21.42
N ALA A 60 -8.36 -1.78 -20.47
CA ALA A 60 -8.66 -2.59 -19.30
C ALA A 60 -9.67 -1.90 -18.36
N ILE A 61 -9.50 -0.58 -18.15
CA ILE A 61 -10.47 0.21 -17.37
C ILE A 61 -11.83 0.22 -18.06
N THR A 62 -11.85 0.42 -19.38
CA THR A 62 -13.10 0.43 -20.16
C THR A 62 -13.82 -0.91 -20.10
N ALA A 63 -13.09 -2.04 -20.14
CA ALA A 63 -13.66 -3.38 -20.02
C ALA A 63 -14.31 -3.63 -18.64
N ILE A 64 -13.72 -3.09 -17.56
CA ILE A 64 -14.29 -3.20 -16.21
C ILE A 64 -15.55 -2.34 -16.06
N VAL A 65 -15.57 -1.14 -16.63
CA VAL A 65 -16.68 -0.18 -16.47
C VAL A 65 -17.83 -0.44 -17.45
N LYS A 66 -17.55 -1.01 -18.63
CA LYS A 66 -18.54 -1.38 -19.65
C LYS A 66 -18.42 -2.86 -20.02
N PRO A 67 -18.99 -3.76 -19.21
CA PRO A 67 -19.01 -5.19 -19.53
C PRO A 67 -19.84 -5.42 -20.80
N GLY A 68 -19.18 -5.72 -21.92
CA GLY A 68 -19.81 -6.05 -23.21
C GLY A 68 -19.31 -5.30 -24.44
N SER A 69 -18.44 -4.28 -24.30
CA SER A 69 -18.00 -3.46 -25.45
C SER A 69 -16.54 -3.69 -25.91
N VAL A 70 -15.76 -4.53 -25.24
CA VAL A 70 -14.33 -4.70 -25.55
C VAL A 70 -13.90 -6.16 -25.37
N GLU A 71 -13.53 -6.85 -26.44
CA GLU A 71 -12.67 -8.05 -26.37
C GLU A 71 -11.24 -7.59 -26.02
N TYR A 72 -11.00 -7.22 -24.77
CA TYR A 72 -9.64 -6.95 -24.31
C TYR A 72 -8.93 -8.28 -24.07
N ILE A 73 -8.22 -8.79 -25.07
CA ILE A 73 -7.23 -9.85 -24.88
C ILE A 73 -5.95 -9.20 -24.37
N ALA A 74 -5.93 -8.85 -23.08
CA ALA A 74 -4.65 -8.59 -22.42
C ALA A 74 -3.81 -9.85 -22.54
N GLY A 75 -2.55 -9.73 -22.96
CA GLY A 75 -1.60 -10.80 -22.70
C GLY A 75 -1.55 -11.09 -21.19
N GLU A 76 -1.32 -12.34 -20.79
CA GLU A 76 -1.28 -12.76 -19.39
C GLU A 76 -0.32 -11.88 -18.54
N GLN A 77 0.75 -11.39 -19.17
CA GLN A 77 1.72 -10.46 -18.59
C GLN A 77 1.13 -9.07 -18.28
N ASP A 78 0.30 -8.52 -19.16
CA ASP A 78 -0.34 -7.21 -18.97
C ASP A 78 -1.44 -7.29 -17.90
N ALA A 79 -2.23 -8.36 -17.90
CA ALA A 79 -3.22 -8.62 -16.86
C ALA A 79 -2.59 -8.67 -15.46
N ARG A 80 -1.47 -9.41 -15.32
CA ARG A 80 -0.74 -9.51 -14.05
C ARG A 80 -0.13 -8.18 -13.61
N ARG A 81 0.30 -7.34 -14.55
CA ARG A 81 0.78 -5.98 -14.27
C ARG A 81 -0.35 -5.08 -13.77
N ILE A 82 -1.49 -5.09 -14.46
CA ILE A 82 -2.68 -4.34 -14.05
C ILE A 82 -3.11 -4.75 -12.64
N GLU A 83 -3.20 -6.05 -12.36
CA GLU A 83 -3.55 -6.57 -11.03
C GLU A 83 -2.57 -6.05 -9.96
N MET A 84 -1.27 -6.07 -10.24
CA MET A 84 -0.25 -5.56 -9.33
C MET A 84 -0.42 -4.06 -9.05
N LEU A 85 -0.65 -3.25 -10.09
CA LEU A 85 -0.84 -1.80 -9.99
C LEU A 85 -2.12 -1.46 -9.21
N VAL A 86 -3.24 -2.13 -9.53
CA VAL A 86 -4.49 -1.97 -8.78
C VAL A 86 -4.29 -2.38 -7.31
N GLY A 87 -3.57 -3.46 -7.05
CA GLY A 87 -3.24 -3.89 -5.69
C GLY A 87 -2.44 -2.84 -4.90
N ILE A 88 -1.53 -2.11 -5.55
CA ILE A 88 -0.79 -0.99 -4.93
C ILE A 88 -1.74 0.17 -4.58
N ILE A 89 -2.63 0.54 -5.50
CA ILE A 89 -3.64 1.61 -5.30
C ILE A 89 -4.53 1.27 -4.11
N VAL A 90 -5.09 0.05 -4.08
CA VAL A 90 -5.97 -0.40 -3.00
C VAL A 90 -5.23 -0.44 -1.67
N THR A 91 -4.00 -0.96 -1.63
CA THR A 91 -3.22 -0.99 -0.38
C THR A 91 -2.94 0.41 0.16
N SER A 92 -2.59 1.36 -0.72
CA SER A 92 -2.34 2.76 -0.32
C SER A 92 -3.63 3.43 0.19
N ALA A 93 -4.78 3.16 -0.42
CA ALA A 93 -6.07 3.65 0.05
C ALA A 93 -6.43 3.09 1.44
N VAL A 94 -6.18 1.79 1.67
CA VAL A 94 -6.37 1.15 2.98
C VAL A 94 -5.50 1.80 4.06
N VAL A 95 -4.26 2.16 3.74
CA VAL A 95 -3.38 2.88 4.67
C VAL A 95 -3.96 4.24 5.06
N ILE A 96 -4.44 5.03 4.09
CA ILE A 96 -5.08 6.33 4.35
C ILE A 96 -6.33 6.16 5.22
N ILE A 97 -7.21 5.22 4.88
CA ILE A 97 -8.42 4.92 5.66
C ILE A 97 -8.05 4.52 7.10
N GLY A 98 -7.03 3.68 7.26
CA GLY A 98 -6.52 3.25 8.57
C GLY A 98 -6.02 4.42 9.41
N ILE A 99 -5.29 5.37 8.80
CA ILE A 99 -4.84 6.58 9.49
C ILE A 99 -6.03 7.47 9.90
N VAL A 100 -7.03 7.64 9.04
CA VAL A 100 -8.23 8.42 9.36
C VAL A 100 -8.99 7.79 10.52
N LEU A 101 -9.25 6.48 10.47
CA LEU A 101 -9.90 5.74 11.56
C LEU A 101 -9.10 5.83 12.85
N PHE A 102 -7.78 5.74 12.80
CA PHE A 102 -6.90 5.93 13.95
C PHE A 102 -7.12 7.30 14.61
N PHE A 103 -7.19 8.39 13.82
CA PHE A 103 -7.45 9.72 14.35
C PHE A 103 -8.87 9.89 14.92
N VAL A 104 -9.88 9.31 14.26
CA VAL A 104 -11.27 9.33 14.76
C VAL A 104 -11.34 8.63 16.12
N ILE A 105 -10.78 7.42 16.23
CA ILE A 105 -10.75 6.67 17.49
C ILE A 105 -9.95 7.44 18.54
N LYS A 106 -8.74 7.92 18.21
CA LYS A 106 -7.93 8.68 19.16
C LYS A 106 -8.69 9.89 19.71
N THR A 107 -9.36 10.65 18.84
CA THR A 107 -10.11 11.86 19.23
C THR A 107 -11.35 11.53 20.06
N ALA A 108 -12.09 10.49 19.69
CA ALA A 108 -13.29 10.07 20.43
C ALA A 108 -12.96 9.53 21.83
N PHE A 109 -11.86 8.79 21.97
CA PHE A 109 -11.54 8.08 23.21
C PHE A 109 -10.55 8.81 24.13
N SER A 110 -9.79 9.80 23.65
CA SER A 110 -8.75 10.45 24.47
C SER A 110 -9.27 11.22 25.69
N GLY A 111 -10.56 11.61 25.71
CA GLY A 111 -11.18 12.34 26.82
C GLY A 111 -11.90 11.46 27.85
N LEU A 112 -11.98 10.14 27.63
CA LEU A 112 -12.73 9.23 28.50
C LEU A 112 -11.85 8.68 29.63
N GLU A 113 -12.43 8.50 30.82
CA GLU A 113 -11.75 7.87 31.97
C GLU A 113 -11.24 6.45 31.66
N PHE A 114 -11.92 5.75 30.75
CA PHE A 114 -11.50 4.44 30.24
C PHE A 114 -10.09 4.48 29.62
N TYR A 115 -9.73 5.56 28.94
CA TYR A 115 -8.41 5.74 28.35
C TYR A 115 -7.33 5.90 29.43
N ALA A 116 -7.61 6.69 30.47
CA ALA A 116 -6.67 6.89 31.58
C ALA A 116 -6.37 5.58 32.33
N GLN A 117 -7.39 4.74 32.53
CA GLN A 117 -7.23 3.44 33.22
C GLN A 117 -6.49 2.39 32.37
N ASN A 118 -6.61 2.44 31.05
CA ASN A 118 -6.08 1.41 30.14
C ASN A 118 -4.94 1.89 29.23
N VAL A 119 -4.33 3.06 29.54
CA VAL A 119 -3.32 3.69 28.69
C VAL A 119 -2.12 2.77 28.38
N LYS A 120 -1.77 1.88 29.33
CA LYS A 120 -0.69 0.89 29.22
C LYS A 120 -0.89 -0.12 28.09
N TYR A 121 -2.13 -0.38 27.69
CA TYR A 121 -2.46 -1.30 26.60
C TYR A 121 -2.88 -0.56 25.34
N ILE A 122 -3.63 0.55 25.50
CA ILE A 122 -4.12 1.34 24.37
C ILE A 122 -2.97 2.03 23.61
N LYS A 123 -1.98 2.57 24.34
CA LYS A 123 -0.83 3.23 23.72
C LYS A 123 -0.06 2.27 22.80
N PRO A 124 0.50 1.13 23.27
CA PRO A 124 1.24 0.21 22.39
C PRO A 124 0.37 -0.37 21.27
N PHE A 125 -0.94 -0.55 21.49
CA PHE A 125 -1.86 -0.95 20.42
C PHE A 125 -1.90 0.09 19.29
N GLY A 126 -2.03 1.38 19.65
CA GLY A 126 -2.02 2.45 18.67
C GLY A 126 -0.72 2.52 17.86
N PHE A 127 0.43 2.38 18.52
CA PHE A 127 1.73 2.29 17.82
C PHE A 127 1.80 1.07 16.90
N ALA A 128 1.31 -0.09 17.35
CA ALA A 128 1.33 -1.31 16.56
C ALA A 128 0.50 -1.19 15.28
N VAL A 129 -0.67 -0.54 15.36
CA VAL A 129 -1.49 -0.22 14.19
C VAL A 129 -0.70 0.64 13.19
N ILE A 130 -0.09 1.73 13.64
CA ILE A 130 0.67 2.61 12.74
C ILE A 130 1.87 1.88 12.13
N PHE A 131 2.63 1.10 12.91
CA PHE A 131 3.75 0.32 12.39
C PHE A 131 3.30 -0.73 11.36
N PHE A 132 2.15 -1.36 11.58
CA PHE A 132 1.56 -2.27 10.60
C PHE A 132 1.16 -1.55 9.31
N LEU A 133 0.54 -0.38 9.40
CA LEU A 133 0.23 0.44 8.23
C LEU A 133 1.50 0.87 7.48
N SER A 134 2.57 1.22 8.20
CA SER A 134 3.89 1.51 7.61
C SER A 134 4.45 0.32 6.85
N TYR A 135 4.34 -0.89 7.38
CA TYR A 135 4.75 -2.11 6.68
C TYR A 135 3.98 -2.34 5.37
N LEU A 136 2.65 -2.14 5.38
CA LEU A 136 1.83 -2.24 4.17
C LEU A 136 2.26 -1.23 3.12
N GLN A 137 2.57 0.00 3.54
CA GLN A 137 2.99 1.06 2.62
C GLN A 137 4.38 0.79 2.04
N ILE A 138 5.34 0.33 2.86
CA ILE A 138 6.69 -0.06 2.39
C ILE A 138 6.58 -1.19 1.36
N THR A 139 5.74 -2.18 1.61
CA THR A 139 5.52 -3.29 0.66
C THR A 139 4.93 -2.78 -0.66
N SER A 140 4.01 -1.82 -0.60
CA SER A 140 3.43 -1.18 -1.79
C SER A 140 4.48 -0.38 -2.58
N ILE A 141 5.30 0.43 -1.88
CA ILE A 141 6.44 1.15 -2.50
C ILE A 141 7.38 0.17 -3.20
N GLY A 142 7.74 -0.93 -2.53
CA GLY A 142 8.61 -1.95 -3.11
C GLY A 142 8.04 -2.54 -4.42
N LYS A 143 6.73 -2.82 -4.46
CA LYS A 143 6.06 -3.30 -5.69
C LYS A 143 6.07 -2.25 -6.80
N VAL A 144 5.91 -0.96 -6.48
CA VAL A 144 6.03 0.13 -7.47
C VAL A 144 7.43 0.14 -8.08
N ILE A 145 8.47 0.05 -7.25
CA ILE A 145 9.87 0.02 -7.71
C ILE A 145 10.08 -1.18 -8.63
N VAL A 146 9.67 -2.38 -8.22
CA VAL A 146 9.80 -3.61 -9.03
C VAL A 146 9.03 -3.48 -10.35
N SER A 147 7.81 -2.94 -10.33
CA SER A 147 7.02 -2.68 -11.54
C SER A 147 7.75 -1.75 -12.51
N ASN A 148 8.36 -0.68 -12.02
CA ASN A 148 9.11 0.26 -12.86
C ASN A 148 10.39 -0.36 -13.42
N VAL A 149 11.12 -1.15 -12.63
CA VAL A 149 12.32 -1.85 -13.11
C VAL A 149 11.97 -2.86 -14.20
N MET A 150 10.90 -3.64 -14.01
CA MET A 150 10.43 -4.57 -15.05
C MET A 150 10.03 -3.84 -16.33
N PHE A 151 9.37 -2.68 -16.22
CA PHE A 151 9.00 -1.87 -17.38
C PHE A 151 10.22 -1.38 -18.16
N ILE A 152 11.26 -0.90 -17.47
CA ILE A 152 12.51 -0.44 -18.11
C ILE A 152 13.21 -1.62 -18.80
N ASN A 153 13.27 -2.78 -18.15
CA ASN A 153 13.91 -3.95 -18.73
C ASN A 153 13.20 -4.42 -20.01
N ASP A 154 11.87 -4.53 -19.96
CA ASP A 154 11.04 -4.83 -21.13
C ASP A 154 11.23 -3.82 -22.26
N PHE A 155 11.36 -2.54 -21.93
CA PHE A 155 11.57 -1.48 -22.91
C PHE A 155 12.92 -1.64 -23.64
N HIS A 156 13.99 -1.95 -22.90
CA HIS A 156 15.29 -2.22 -23.50
C HIS A 156 15.29 -3.45 -24.39
N THR A 157 14.67 -4.56 -23.94
CA THR A 157 14.56 -5.78 -24.75
C THR A 157 13.83 -5.48 -26.06
N LYS A 158 12.64 -4.87 -26.01
CA LYS A 158 11.86 -4.54 -27.21
C LYS A 158 12.57 -3.58 -28.17
N LEU A 159 13.34 -2.61 -27.65
CA LEU A 159 14.16 -1.74 -28.49
C LEU A 159 15.30 -2.49 -29.18
N ASN A 160 15.91 -3.45 -28.49
CA ASN A 160 17.00 -4.22 -29.05
C ASN A 160 16.50 -5.20 -30.13
N ASP A 161 15.36 -5.84 -29.90
CA ASP A 161 14.74 -6.75 -30.87
C ASP A 161 14.40 -6.03 -32.18
N ARG A 162 13.84 -4.81 -32.10
CA ARG A 162 13.56 -3.98 -33.28
C ARG A 162 14.81 -3.60 -34.05
N LYS A 163 15.92 -3.28 -33.36
CA LYS A 163 17.19 -2.97 -34.05
C LYS A 163 17.77 -4.16 -34.80
N ILE A 164 17.54 -5.37 -34.29
CA ILE A 164 17.99 -6.61 -34.95
C ILE A 164 17.10 -6.88 -36.17
N GLU A 165 15.78 -6.68 -36.07
CA GLU A 165 14.86 -6.78 -37.21
C GLU A 165 15.18 -5.75 -38.30
N ASP A 166 15.48 -4.50 -37.95
CA ASP A 166 15.83 -3.44 -38.93
C ASP A 166 17.18 -3.70 -39.64
N GLN A 167 18.01 -4.62 -39.15
CA GLN A 167 19.33 -4.98 -39.72
C GLN A 167 19.32 -6.26 -40.57
N MET A 168 18.20 -7.00 -40.61
CA MET A 168 18.01 -8.22 -41.41
C MET A 168 17.24 -7.94 -42.70
#